data_AF-A0A2X2T8Z7-F1
#
_entry.id   AF-A0A2X2T8Z7-F1
#
_cell.length_a   1.000
_cell.length_b   1.000
_cell.length_c   1.000
_cell.angle_alpha   90.00
_cell.angle_beta   90.00
_cell.angle_gamma   90.00
#
_symmetry.space_group_name_H-M   'P 1'
#
loop_
_entity.id
_entity.type
_entity.pdbx_description
1 polymer ?
#
loop_
_entity_poly.entity_id
_entity_poly.type
_entity_poly.pdbx_seq_one_letter_code
_entity_poly.pdbx_strand_id
1 'polypeptide(L)'
;MALNFSDFATFIAVARHKSFRAAGDELGLSPSTISHGIKQLEQRLKIRLFNRTTRSVSLTEAGNNLYERLRPACDEIHTILDEVNSFRDTPMGTLKINSSRLASRTVLMRWWPGLSAAIPTSKWKSPPTTGWWIS
;
A
#
# COMPACT_ATOMS: atom_id res chain seq x y z
N MET A 1 3.91 -10.64 -23.77
CA MET A 1 4.12 -10.91 -22.33
C MET A 1 3.52 -9.76 -21.54
N ALA A 2 2.29 -9.89 -21.03
CA ALA A 2 1.58 -8.79 -20.35
C ALA A 2 1.74 -8.90 -18.84
N LEU A 3 2.70 -8.22 -18.23
CA LEU A 3 2.89 -8.20 -16.77
C LEU A 3 1.74 -7.41 -16.12
N ASN A 4 1.07 -8.01 -15.14
CA ASN A 4 -0.03 -7.36 -14.44
C ASN A 4 0.53 -6.62 -13.22
N PHE A 5 0.21 -5.34 -13.09
CA PHE A 5 0.62 -4.53 -11.94
C PHE A 5 0.10 -5.10 -10.60
N SER A 6 -1.08 -5.74 -10.62
CA SER A 6 -1.66 -6.42 -9.45
C SER A 6 -0.77 -7.53 -8.89
N ASP A 7 -0.10 -8.29 -9.77
CA ASP A 7 0.80 -9.38 -9.35
C ASP A 7 2.02 -8.82 -8.61
N PHE A 8 2.53 -7.67 -9.07
CA PHE A 8 3.64 -6.97 -8.45
C PHE A 8 3.27 -6.31 -7.12
N ALA A 9 2.10 -5.68 -7.03
CA ALA A 9 1.58 -5.16 -5.77
C ALA A 9 1.41 -6.29 -4.74
N THR A 10 0.88 -7.43 -5.17
CA THR A 10 0.74 -8.64 -4.34
C THR A 10 2.10 -9.14 -3.85
N PHE A 11 3.10 -9.20 -4.75
CA PHE A 11 4.46 -9.58 -4.40
C PHE A 11 5.10 -8.65 -3.36
N ILE A 12 5.02 -7.34 -3.57
CA ILE A 12 5.58 -6.32 -2.65
C ILE A 12 4.93 -6.44 -1.27
N ALA A 13 3.60 -6.59 -1.19
CA ALA A 13 2.89 -6.72 0.08
C ALA A 13 3.35 -7.97 0.86
N VAL A 14 3.45 -9.12 0.20
CA VAL A 14 3.93 -10.37 0.84
C VAL A 14 5.39 -10.26 1.25
N ALA A 15 6.24 -9.65 0.41
CA ALA A 15 7.65 -9.41 0.69
C ALA A 15 7.85 -8.53 1.94
N ARG A 16 7.03 -7.47 2.08
CA ARG A 16 7.07 -6.52 3.19
C ARG A 16 6.62 -7.15 4.50
N HIS A 17 5.51 -7.88 4.49
CA HIS A 17 4.94 -8.48 5.70
C HIS A 17 5.54 -9.83 6.08
N LYS A 18 6.22 -10.51 5.15
CA LYS A 18 6.67 -11.91 5.30
C LYS A 18 5.53 -12.84 5.73
N SER A 19 4.30 -12.51 5.34
CA SER A 19 3.07 -13.20 5.72
C SER A 19 2.00 -13.02 4.65
N PHE A 20 1.47 -14.14 4.16
CA PHE A 20 0.36 -14.13 3.19
C PHE A 20 -0.93 -13.58 3.78
N ARG A 21 -1.15 -13.75 5.09
CA ARG A 21 -2.35 -13.26 5.77
C ARG A 21 -2.32 -11.75 5.91
N ALA A 22 -1.23 -11.21 6.46
CA ALA A 22 -1.09 -9.75 6.64
C ALA A 22 -1.07 -8.99 5.31
N ALA A 23 -0.49 -9.57 4.25
CA ALA A 23 -0.60 -9.01 2.91
C ALA A 23 -2.03 -9.02 2.36
N GLY A 24 -2.84 -10.04 2.72
CA GLY A 24 -4.26 -10.13 2.37
C GLY A 24 -5.08 -9.04 3.02
N ASP A 25 -4.85 -8.84 4.32
CA ASP A 25 -5.51 -7.79 5.09
C ASP A 25 -5.19 -6.40 4.51
N GLU A 26 -3.94 -6.15 4.09
CA GLU A 26 -3.56 -4.89 3.44
C GLU A 26 -4.23 -4.66 2.08
N LEU A 27 -4.24 -5.69 1.22
CA LEU A 27 -4.73 -5.56 -0.16
C LEU A 27 -6.25 -5.78 -0.27
N GLY A 28 -6.93 -6.14 0.82
CA GLY A 28 -8.33 -6.53 0.80
C GLY A 28 -8.58 -7.84 0.04
N LEU A 29 -7.57 -8.71 -0.06
CA LEU A 29 -7.61 -9.96 -0.81
C LEU A 29 -7.51 -11.17 0.11
N SER A 30 -8.17 -12.26 -0.27
CA SER A 30 -8.06 -13.50 0.49
C SER A 30 -6.64 -14.10 0.39
N PRO A 31 -6.13 -14.77 1.44
CA PRO A 31 -4.81 -15.41 1.40
C PRO A 31 -4.65 -16.45 0.27
N SER A 32 -5.74 -17.10 -0.14
CA SER A 32 -5.75 -18.01 -1.28
C SER A 32 -5.56 -17.28 -2.61
N THR A 33 -6.21 -16.12 -2.80
CA THR A 33 -6.01 -15.24 -3.96
C THR A 33 -4.55 -14.80 -4.05
N ILE A 34 -3.95 -14.37 -2.94
CA ILE A 34 -2.55 -13.96 -2.90
C ILE A 34 -1.61 -15.12 -3.25
N SER A 35 -1.80 -16.28 -2.61
CA SER A 35 -0.98 -17.47 -2.88
C SER A 35 -1.06 -17.88 -4.36
N HIS A 36 -2.24 -17.77 -4.97
CA HIS A 36 -2.44 -18.03 -6.39
C HIS A 36 -1.73 -17.00 -7.28
N GLY A 37 -1.87 -15.70 -6.98
CA GLY A 37 -1.18 -14.63 -7.72
C GLY A 37 0.34 -14.77 -7.69
N ILE A 38 0.91 -15.07 -6.52
CA ILE A 38 2.35 -15.34 -6.38
C ILE A 38 2.77 -16.57 -7.20
N LYS A 39 1.99 -17.66 -7.14
CA LYS A 39 2.29 -18.86 -7.94
C LYS A 39 2.28 -18.55 -9.44
N GLN A 40 1.31 -17.78 -9.92
CA GLN A 40 1.27 -17.37 -11.33
C GLN A 40 2.47 -16.50 -11.69
N LEU A 41 2.85 -15.55 -10.84
CA LEU A 41 4.03 -14.70 -11.05
C LEU A 41 5.31 -15.54 -11.14
N GLU A 42 5.52 -16.46 -10.20
CA GLU A 42 6.66 -17.38 -10.19
C GLU A 42 6.68 -18.29 -11.44
N GLN A 43 5.54 -18.81 -11.86
CA GLN A 43 5.43 -19.63 -13.08
C GLN A 43 5.80 -18.85 -14.34
N ARG A 44 5.37 -17.59 -14.42
CA ARG A 44 5.64 -16.71 -15.57
C ARG A 44 7.10 -16.28 -15.64
N LEU A 45 7.71 -15.99 -14.48
CA LEU A 45 9.12 -15.66 -14.38
C LEU A 45 10.02 -16.91 -14.44
N LYS A 46 9.45 -18.11 -14.26
CA LYS A 46 10.14 -19.39 -14.10
C LYS A 46 11.18 -19.38 -12.98
N ILE A 47 11.01 -18.49 -12.01
CA ILE A 47 11.93 -18.24 -10.89
C ILE A 47 11.11 -18.30 -9.60
N ARG A 48 11.65 -18.98 -8.58
CA ARG A 48 11.09 -18.94 -7.23
C ARG A 48 11.48 -17.63 -6.57
N LEU A 49 10.49 -16.88 -6.12
CA LEU A 49 10.69 -15.59 -5.43
C LEU A 49 10.61 -15.74 -3.92
N PHE A 50 9.90 -16.77 -3.43
CA PHE A 50 9.78 -17.06 -1.99
C PHE A 50 10.30 -18.45 -1.62
N ASN A 51 11.02 -18.50 -0.51
CA ASN A 51 11.33 -19.70 0.24
C ASN A 51 10.08 -20.11 1.03
N ARG A 52 9.45 -21.21 0.59
CA ARG A 52 8.27 -21.79 1.27
C ARG A 52 8.73 -22.75 2.36
N THR A 53 8.85 -22.26 3.59
CA THR A 53 8.82 -23.13 4.76
C THR A 53 7.45 -22.99 5.42
N THR A 54 6.87 -24.08 5.91
CA THR A 54 5.49 -24.09 6.46
C THR A 54 5.30 -23.18 7.68
N ARG A 55 6.39 -22.65 8.26
CA ARG A 55 6.38 -21.73 9.40
C ARG A 55 6.92 -20.33 9.09
N SER A 56 7.59 -20.12 7.96
CA SER A 56 8.17 -18.80 7.62
C SER A 56 8.19 -18.57 6.11
N VAL A 57 7.81 -17.35 5.73
CA VAL A 57 7.91 -16.86 4.36
C VAL A 57 9.12 -15.94 4.30
N SER A 58 10.08 -16.28 3.44
CA SER A 58 11.28 -15.47 3.22
C SER A 58 11.50 -15.30 1.73
N LEU A 59 12.11 -14.19 1.30
CA LEU A 59 12.49 -14.00 -0.10
C LEU A 59 13.66 -14.91 -0.46
N THR A 60 13.71 -15.33 -1.73
CA THR A 60 14.93 -15.87 -2.34
C THR A 60 15.87 -14.72 -2.73
N GLU A 61 17.11 -15.02 -3.13
CA GLU A 61 18.03 -14.01 -3.66
C GLU A 61 17.43 -13.25 -4.85
N ALA A 62 16.81 -13.98 -5.78
CA ALA A 62 16.08 -13.40 -6.91
C ALA A 62 14.88 -12.55 -6.45
N GLY A 63 14.13 -13.02 -5.45
CA GLY A 63 13.05 -12.26 -4.84
C GLY A 63 13.52 -10.96 -4.19
N ASN A 64 14.68 -11.00 -3.51
CA ASN A 64 15.26 -9.81 -2.89
C ASN A 64 15.70 -8.77 -3.93
N ASN A 65 16.40 -9.21 -4.98
CA ASN A 65 16.81 -8.33 -6.08
C ASN A 65 15.60 -7.71 -6.79
N LEU A 66 14.54 -8.50 -7.01
CA LEU A 66 13.30 -7.98 -7.57
C LEU A 66 12.66 -6.95 -6.64
N TYR A 67 12.55 -7.23 -5.34
CA TYR A 67 11.93 -6.32 -4.37
C TYR A 67 12.67 -4.98 -4.28
N GLU A 68 14.00 -5.00 -4.18
CA GLU A 68 14.83 -3.80 -4.08
C GLU A 68 14.69 -2.87 -5.29
N ARG A 69 14.48 -3.42 -6.49
CA ARG A 69 14.29 -2.63 -7.72
C ARG A 69 12.84 -2.22 -7.95
N LEU A 70 11.91 -3.11 -7.63
CA LEU A 70 10.50 -2.94 -7.97
C LEU A 70 9.79 -2.00 -7.00
N ARG A 71 10.12 -2.07 -5.70
CA ARG A 71 9.54 -1.20 -4.69
C ARG A 71 9.70 0.29 -5.03
N PRO A 72 10.91 0.84 -5.24
CA PRO A 72 11.06 2.27 -5.55
C PRO A 72 10.39 2.66 -6.87
N ALA A 73 10.40 1.78 -7.88
CA ALA A 73 9.72 2.04 -9.14
C ALA A 73 8.19 2.12 -8.97
N CYS A 74 7.60 1.26 -8.14
CA CYS A 74 6.18 1.35 -7.80
C CYS A 74 5.86 2.63 -7.01
N ASP A 75 6.71 3.00 -6.05
CA ASP A 75 6.56 4.23 -5.27
C ASP A 75 6.65 5.48 -6.18
N GLU A 76 7.55 5.47 -7.16
CA GLU A 76 7.68 6.51 -8.18
C GLU A 76 6.44 6.60 -9.06
N ILE A 77 5.92 5.48 -9.56
CA ILE A 77 4.67 5.46 -10.34
C ILE A 77 3.51 6.03 -9.51
N HIS A 78 3.41 5.67 -8.22
CA HIS A 78 2.40 6.24 -7.33
C HIS A 78 2.56 7.76 -7.19
N THR A 79 3.79 8.24 -7.04
CA THR A 79 4.10 9.68 -6.96
C THR A 79 3.67 10.41 -8.24
N ILE A 80 4.02 9.87 -9.40
CA ILE A 80 3.64 10.44 -10.70
C ILE A 80 2.11 10.46 -10.85
N LEU A 81 1.41 9.40 -10.43
CA LEU A 81 -0.05 9.37 -10.49
C LEU A 81 -0.69 10.39 -9.54
N ASP A 82 -0.12 10.60 -8.36
CA ASP A 82 -0.56 11.62 -7.41
C ASP A 82 -0.34 13.04 -7.97
N GLU A 83 0.82 13.29 -8.59
CA GLU A 83 1.11 14.53 -9.31
C GLU A 83 0.12 14.76 -10.45
N VAL A 84 -0.16 13.74 -11.27
CA VAL A 84 -1.16 13.82 -12.34
C VAL A 84 -2.55 14.13 -11.78
N ASN A 85 -2.92 13.54 -10.65
CA ASN A 85 -4.20 13.82 -10.00
C ASN A 85 -4.28 15.25 -9.44
N SER A 86 -3.14 15.90 -9.16
CA SER A 86 -3.09 17.30 -8.73
C SER A 86 -3.44 18.31 -9.83
N PHE A 87 -3.40 17.91 -11.11
CA PHE A 87 -3.88 18.74 -12.24
C PHE A 87 -5.41 18.80 -12.35
N ARG A 88 -6.16 18.10 -11.50
CA ARG A 88 -7.63 18.25 -11.43
C ARG A 88 -7.97 19.41 -10.50
N ASP A 89 -8.76 20.36 -11.00
CA ASP A 89 -9.26 21.56 -10.28
C ASP A 89 -10.08 21.26 -9.01
N THR A 90 -10.36 19.99 -8.71
CA THR A 90 -11.02 19.56 -7.48
C THR A 90 -10.23 18.42 -6.85
N PRO A 91 -9.59 18.61 -5.67
CA PRO A 91 -8.92 17.53 -4.97
C PRO A 91 -9.96 16.49 -4.55
N MET A 92 -10.04 15.39 -5.30
CA MET A 92 -10.85 14.22 -4.97
C MET A 92 -9.93 13.07 -4.60
N GLY A 93 -9.97 12.67 -3.33
CA GLY A 93 -9.17 11.58 -2.80
C GLY A 93 -9.27 11.47 -1.28
N THR A 94 -8.81 10.34 -0.73
CA THR A 94 -8.74 10.12 0.71
C THR A 94 -7.35 10.54 1.21
N LEU A 95 -7.22 11.72 1.82
CA LEU A 95 -5.95 12.18 2.40
C LEU A 95 -5.68 11.45 3.73
N LYS A 96 -4.75 10.48 3.71
CA LYS A 96 -4.33 9.75 4.92
C LYS A 96 -3.11 10.42 5.54
N ILE A 97 -3.32 11.24 6.57
CA ILE A 97 -2.23 11.91 7.29
C ILE A 97 -1.72 11.02 8.42
N ASN A 98 -0.52 10.45 8.28
CA ASN A 98 0.18 9.81 9.39
C ASN A 98 0.96 10.89 10.17
N SER A 99 0.53 11.19 11.40
CA SER A 99 1.19 12.18 12.26
C SER A 99 1.32 11.67 13.71
N SER A 100 2.35 12.13 14.41
CA SER A 100 2.52 11.86 15.85
C SER A 100 1.42 12.55 16.65
N ARG A 101 1.06 12.00 17.82
CA ARG A 101 -0.05 12.50 18.67
C ARG A 101 0.10 13.99 19.07
N LEU A 102 1.34 14.48 19.12
CA LEU A 102 1.64 15.87 19.40
C LEU A 102 1.50 16.74 18.15
N ALA A 103 1.94 16.26 16.98
CA ALA A 103 1.78 16.98 15.71
C ALA A 103 0.31 17.12 15.32
N SER A 104 -0.52 16.09 15.56
CA SER A 104 -1.96 16.15 15.29
C SER A 104 -2.67 17.20 16.14
N ARG A 105 -2.31 17.31 17.43
CA ARG A 105 -2.93 18.27 18.36
C ARG A 105 -2.51 19.71 18.12
N THR A 106 -1.23 19.95 17.82
CA THR A 106 -0.70 21.32 17.82
C THR A 106 -0.78 21.98 16.44
N VAL A 107 -0.51 21.24 15.38
CA VAL A 107 -0.44 21.78 14.01
C VAL A 107 -1.73 21.52 13.27
N LEU A 108 -2.22 20.28 13.32
CA LEU A 108 -3.37 19.86 12.51
C LEU A 108 -4.67 20.52 12.97
N MET A 109 -4.93 20.59 14.28
CA MET A 109 -6.13 21.29 14.80
C MET A 109 -6.11 22.80 14.50
N ARG A 110 -4.92 23.40 14.41
CA ARG A 110 -4.78 24.84 14.14
C ARG A 110 -5.09 25.19 12.68
N TRP A 111 -4.70 24.31 11.75
CA TRP A 111 -4.91 24.48 10.30
C TRP A 111 -6.22 23.84 9.79
N TRP A 112 -6.90 23.06 10.64
CA TRP A 112 -8.12 22.34 10.30
C TRP A 112 -9.22 23.20 9.66
N PRO A 113 -9.56 24.40 10.17
CA PRO A 113 -10.66 25.19 9.60
C PRO A 113 -10.40 25.61 8.15
N GLY A 114 -9.16 25.99 7.82
CA GLY A 114 -8.78 26.37 6.46
C GLY A 114 -8.71 25.17 5.51
N LEU A 115 -8.25 24.02 6.01
CA LEU A 115 -8.12 22.80 5.24
C LEU A 115 -9.50 22.15 4.96
N SER A 116 -10.44 22.23 5.90
CA SER A 116 -11.82 21.75 5.70
C SER A 116 -12.63 22.58 4.70
N ALA A 117 -12.29 23.85 4.52
CA ALA A 117 -12.95 24.73 3.55
C ALA A 117 -12.48 24.47 2.11
N ALA A 118 -11.26 23.96 1.94
CA ALA A 118 -10.64 23.72 0.64
C ALA A 118 -10.92 22.32 0.05
N ILE A 119 -11.47 21.38 0.82
CA ILE A 119 -11.68 20.00 0.40
C ILE A 119 -13.18 19.64 0.48
N PRO A 120 -13.84 19.20 -0.61
CA PRO A 120 -15.25 18.83 -0.60
C PRO A 120 -15.58 17.74 0.43
N THR A 121 -16.66 17.93 1.18
CA THR A 121 -17.02 17.17 2.39
C THR A 121 -17.44 15.70 2.17
N SER A 122 -17.46 15.18 0.93
CA SER A 122 -18.07 13.89 0.59
C SER A 122 -17.23 12.64 0.88
N LYS A 123 -16.01 12.77 1.45
CA LYS A 123 -15.07 11.64 1.65
C LYS A 123 -14.39 11.60 3.02
N TRP A 124 -14.74 12.44 3.97
CA TRP A 124 -14.13 12.42 5.30
C TRP A 124 -14.65 11.25 6.15
N LYS A 125 -13.76 10.39 6.64
CA LYS A 125 -14.01 9.67 7.90
C LYS A 125 -13.51 10.58 9.02
N SER A 126 -14.41 11.02 9.88
CA SER A 126 -14.11 11.91 11.01
C SER A 126 -12.91 11.41 11.82
N PRO A 127 -11.97 12.29 12.23
CA PRO A 127 -10.95 11.91 13.19
C PRO A 127 -11.65 11.48 14.49
N PRO A 128 -11.32 10.31 15.07
CA PRO A 128 -11.90 9.92 16.35
C PRO A 128 -11.39 10.90 17.40
N THR A 129 -12.30 11.71 17.97
CA THR A 129 -12.03 12.43 19.21
C THR A 129 -11.77 11.47 20.38
N THR A 130 -12.14 10.19 20.24
CA THR A 130 -11.86 9.16 21.23
C THR A 130 -11.82 7.79 20.54
N GLY A 131 -10.66 7.15 20.48
CA GLY A 131 -10.54 5.73 20.10
C GLY A 131 -9.56 5.45 18.96
N TRP A 132 -8.41 4.88 19.33
CA TRP A 132 -7.54 4.11 18.44
C TRP A 132 -8.32 2.89 17.94
N TRP A 133 -8.24 2.49 16.67
CA TRP A 133 -8.07 1.09 16.22
C TRP A 133 -7.87 0.98 14.70
N ILE A 134 -7.24 -0.16 14.41
CA ILE A 134 -6.75 -0.75 13.17
C ILE A 134 -7.91 -1.29 12.34
N SER A 135 -7.84 -1.16 11.02
CA SER A 135 -8.25 -2.17 10.02
C SER A 135 -7.51 -1.88 8.73
#